data_AF-A0A9E8Q9T1-F1
#
_entry.id   AF-A0A9E8Q9T1-F1
#
_cell.length_a   1.000
_cell.length_b   1.000
_cell.length_c   1.000
_cell.angle_alpha   90.00
_cell.angle_beta   90.00
_cell.angle_gamma   90.00
#
_symmetry.space_group_name_H-M   'P 1'
#
loop_
_entity.id
_entity.type
_entity.pdbx_description
1 polymer ?
#
loop_
_entity_poly.entity_id
_entity_poly.type
_entity_poly.pdbx_seq_one_letter_code
_entity_poly.pdbx_strand_id
1 'polypeptide(L)'
;MTTIDETRAALKAEGLDRLKYVIGSDGTNEIDCLVLCRRDEGWVSFSRDERAAVMEESVRTYSSESEALDDFLELMRLKGLLATLQRERDAERLGRPTDA
;
A
#
# COMPACT_ATOMS: atom_id res chain seq x y z
N MET A 1 9.11 -9.47 16.35
CA MET A 1 7.77 -9.99 15.99
C MET A 1 6.91 -8.76 15.87
N THR A 2 6.61 -8.38 14.64
CA THR A 2 5.84 -7.17 14.34
C THR A 2 4.37 -7.51 14.50
N THR A 3 3.64 -6.71 15.24
CA THR A 3 2.20 -6.84 15.44
C THR A 3 1.42 -5.83 14.59
N ILE A 4 0.15 -6.11 14.32
CA ILE A 4 -0.73 -5.18 13.57
C ILE A 4 -0.72 -3.77 14.18
N ASP A 5 -0.72 -3.67 15.51
CA ASP A 5 -0.73 -2.37 16.20
C ASP A 5 0.61 -1.64 16.06
N GLU A 6 1.73 -2.35 16.13
CA GLU A 6 3.06 -1.79 15.86
C GLU A 6 3.18 -1.33 14.39
N THR A 7 2.69 -2.12 13.43
CA THR A 7 2.65 -1.72 12.01
C THR A 7 1.81 -0.47 11.81
N ARG A 8 0.62 -0.38 12.42
CA ARG A 8 -0.23 0.82 12.36
C ARG A 8 0.45 2.04 12.98
N ALA A 9 1.13 1.85 14.11
CA ALA A 9 1.90 2.91 14.75
C ALA A 9 3.04 3.40 13.85
N ALA A 10 3.77 2.49 13.20
CA ALA A 10 4.83 2.84 12.26
C ALA A 10 4.29 3.60 11.04
N LEU A 11 3.21 3.13 10.43
CA LEU A 11 2.55 3.81 9.30
C LEU A 11 2.16 5.25 9.64
N LYS A 12 1.61 5.46 10.85
CA LYS A 12 1.25 6.79 11.34
C LYS A 12 2.49 7.66 11.62
N ALA A 13 3.52 7.10 12.27
CA ALA A 13 4.74 7.82 12.59
C ALA A 13 5.49 8.30 11.32
N GLU A 14 5.43 7.50 10.26
CA GLU A 14 6.02 7.83 8.95
C GLU A 14 5.10 8.67 8.05
N GLY A 15 3.88 8.99 8.49
CA GLY A 15 2.88 9.72 7.71
C GLY A 15 2.39 8.97 6.47
N LEU A 16 2.49 7.64 6.48
CA LEU A 16 2.01 6.73 5.44
C LEU A 16 0.51 6.42 5.60
N ASP A 17 -0.09 6.78 6.73
CA ASP A 17 -1.53 6.66 7.01
C ASP A 17 -2.42 7.50 6.08
N ARG A 18 -1.84 8.49 5.39
CA ARG A 18 -2.49 9.23 4.29
C ARG A 18 -2.72 8.40 3.03
N LEU A 19 -2.04 7.26 2.89
CA LEU A 19 -2.24 6.32 1.77
C LEU A 19 -3.34 5.34 2.15
N LYS A 20 -4.14 4.91 1.17
CA LYS A 20 -5.18 3.90 1.43
C LYS A 20 -4.57 2.52 1.64
N TYR A 21 -4.90 1.89 2.76
CA TYR A 21 -4.49 0.54 3.08
C TYR A 21 -5.53 -0.17 3.96
N VAL A 22 -5.51 -1.50 3.95
CA VAL A 22 -6.40 -2.36 4.74
C VAL A 22 -5.56 -3.45 5.42
N ILE A 23 -5.77 -3.67 6.71
CA ILE A 23 -5.18 -4.80 7.44
C ILE A 23 -6.30 -5.55 8.16
N GLY A 24 -6.41 -6.85 7.91
CA GLY A 24 -7.29 -7.77 8.61
C GLY A 24 -8.63 -8.08 7.93
N SER A 25 -8.99 -7.34 6.87
CA SER A 25 -10.10 -7.67 5.97
C SER A 25 -9.61 -7.73 4.52
N ASP A 26 -10.40 -8.32 3.63
CA ASP A 26 -10.06 -8.47 2.21
C ASP A 26 -10.30 -7.18 1.38
N GLY A 27 -10.81 -6.12 2.00
CA GLY A 27 -11.01 -4.82 1.39
C GLY A 27 -11.93 -4.84 0.16
N THR A 28 -12.98 -5.67 0.14
CA THR A 28 -13.81 -5.95 -1.06
C THR A 28 -14.25 -4.72 -1.87
N ASN A 29 -14.45 -3.56 -1.22
CA ASN A 29 -14.93 -2.32 -1.85
C ASN A 29 -13.91 -1.17 -1.82
N GLU A 30 -12.68 -1.43 -1.38
CA GLU A 30 -11.65 -0.40 -1.29
C GLU A 30 -10.91 -0.26 -2.63
N ILE A 31 -10.72 0.98 -3.07
CA ILE A 31 -10.04 1.33 -4.32
C ILE A 31 -8.66 1.93 -4.04
N ASP A 32 -7.72 1.72 -4.96
CA ASP A 32 -6.35 2.27 -4.90
C ASP A 32 -5.58 1.97 -3.61
N CYS A 33 -5.90 0.83 -2.97
CA CYS A 33 -5.40 0.47 -1.66
C CYS A 33 -4.50 -0.77 -1.69
N LEU A 34 -3.55 -0.82 -0.76
CA LEU A 34 -2.82 -2.05 -0.44
C LEU A 34 -3.56 -2.81 0.67
N VAL A 35 -3.85 -4.08 0.44
CA VAL A 35 -4.57 -4.94 1.38
C VAL A 35 -3.61 -5.99 1.94
N LEU A 36 -3.71 -6.25 3.24
CA LEU A 36 -3.14 -7.40 3.92
C LEU A 36 -4.25 -8.12 4.68
N CYS A 37 -4.48 -9.39 4.35
CA CYS A 37 -5.54 -10.18 4.97
C CYS A 37 -5.11 -11.61 5.23
N ARG A 38 -5.79 -12.26 6.18
CA ARG A 38 -5.65 -13.69 6.42
C ARG A 38 -6.57 -14.47 5.50
N ARG A 39 -6.04 -15.53 4.89
CA ARG A 39 -6.75 -16.55 4.10
C ARG A 39 -6.56 -17.91 4.76
N ASP A 40 -7.22 -18.93 4.23
CA ASP A 40 -7.26 -20.28 4.84
C ASP A 40 -5.86 -20.87 5.06
N GLU A 41 -4.91 -20.61 4.15
CA GLU A 41 -3.56 -21.19 4.17
C GLU A 41 -2.46 -20.24 4.63
N GLY A 42 -2.78 -18.99 5.00
CA GLY A 42 -1.76 -18.03 5.42
C GLY A 42 -2.16 -16.57 5.27
N TRP A 43 -1.16 -15.70 5.17
CA TRP A 43 -1.37 -14.27 4.95
C TRP A 43 -1.16 -13.92 3.49
N VAL A 44 -1.97 -12.99 2.98
CA VAL A 44 -1.90 -12.55 1.59
C VAL A 44 -1.95 -11.04 1.53
N SER A 45 -1.03 -10.44 0.77
CA SER A 45 -1.09 -9.03 0.40
C SER A 45 -1.34 -8.86 -1.10
N PHE A 46 -2.04 -7.79 -1.47
CA PHE A 46 -2.32 -7.41 -2.85
C PHE A 46 -2.76 -5.96 -2.95
N SER A 47 -2.59 -5.36 -4.12
CA SER A 47 -3.12 -4.04 -4.46
C SER A 47 -4.49 -4.16 -5.13
N ARG A 48 -5.38 -3.21 -4.82
CA ARG A 48 -6.59 -2.97 -5.59
C ARG A 48 -6.44 -1.71 -6.44
N ASP A 49 -6.98 -1.75 -7.65
CA ASP A 49 -7.01 -0.62 -8.57
C ASP A 49 -8.19 0.34 -8.29
N GLU A 50 -8.36 1.33 -9.15
CA GLU A 50 -9.43 2.35 -9.12
C GLU A 50 -10.85 1.74 -9.21
N ARG A 51 -10.97 0.48 -9.67
CA ARG A 51 -12.22 -0.26 -9.85
C ARG A 51 -12.45 -1.29 -8.76
N ALA A 52 -11.66 -1.24 -7.69
CA ALA A 52 -11.60 -2.24 -6.64
C ALA A 52 -11.21 -3.64 -7.15
N ALA A 53 -10.66 -3.78 -8.36
CA ALA A 53 -10.19 -5.06 -8.87
C ALA A 53 -8.82 -5.38 -8.26
N VAL A 54 -8.60 -6.65 -7.94
CA VAL A 54 -7.29 -7.12 -7.45
C VAL A 54 -6.32 -7.11 -8.63
N MET A 55 -5.15 -6.50 -8.45
CA MET A 55 -4.06 -6.57 -9.40
C MET A 55 -3.35 -7.91 -9.21
N GLU A 56 -3.58 -8.88 -10.10
CA GLU A 56 -3.08 -10.25 -9.95
C GLU A 56 -1.55 -10.31 -9.82
N GLU A 57 -0.81 -9.45 -10.54
CA GLU A 57 0.65 -9.36 -10.45
C GLU A 57 1.18 -8.83 -9.10
N SER A 58 0.32 -8.28 -8.26
CA SER A 58 0.68 -7.75 -6.94
C SER A 58 0.49 -8.75 -5.80
N VAL A 59 -0.10 -9.91 -6.08
CA VAL A 59 -0.44 -10.91 -5.06
C VAL A 59 0.82 -11.53 -4.47
N ARG A 60 0.93 -11.49 -3.14
CA ARG A 60 2.01 -12.11 -2.38
C ARG A 60 1.44 -12.94 -1.24
N THR A 61 2.04 -14.10 -1.00
CA THR A 61 1.62 -15.04 0.04
C THR A 61 2.73 -15.21 1.07
N TYR A 62 2.37 -15.27 2.34
CA TYR A 62 3.31 -15.35 3.45
C TYR A 62 2.93 -16.46 4.42
N SER A 63 3.97 -17.05 5.02
CA SER A 63 3.84 -18.17 5.95
C SER A 63 3.45 -17.74 7.37
N SER A 64 3.73 -16.48 7.72
CA SER A 64 3.48 -15.94 9.06
C SER A 64 2.96 -14.50 9.03
N GLU A 65 2.30 -14.09 10.11
CA GLU A 65 1.80 -12.72 10.29
C GLU A 65 2.93 -11.70 10.32
N SER A 66 4.01 -11.98 11.07
CA SER A 66 5.15 -11.05 11.20
C SER A 66 5.82 -10.81 9.85
N GLU A 67 6.06 -11.86 9.07
CA GLU A 67 6.64 -11.75 7.72
C GLU A 67 5.76 -10.88 6.81
N ALA A 68 4.44 -11.11 6.85
CA ALA A 68 3.49 -10.36 6.05
C ALA A 68 3.44 -8.88 6.45
N LEU A 69 3.50 -8.59 7.75
CA LEU A 69 3.50 -7.22 8.27
C LEU A 69 4.79 -6.45 7.97
N ASP A 70 5.93 -7.14 8.02
CA ASP A 70 7.23 -6.55 7.70
C ASP A 70 7.28 -6.16 6.20
N ASP A 71 6.94 -7.09 5.29
CA ASP A 71 6.89 -6.79 3.84
C ASP A 71 5.80 -5.75 3.52
N PHE A 72 4.65 -5.81 4.18
CA PHE A 72 3.59 -4.81 4.01
C PHE A 72 4.04 -3.39 4.35
N LEU A 73 4.82 -3.23 5.43
CA LEU A 73 5.38 -1.92 5.79
C LEU A 73 6.37 -1.41 4.74
N GLU A 74 7.21 -2.29 4.19
CA GLU A 74 8.11 -1.95 3.07
C GLU A 74 7.34 -1.53 1.81
N LEU A 75 6.30 -2.27 1.45
CA LEU A 75 5.42 -1.93 0.32
C LEU A 75 4.74 -0.57 0.52
N MET A 76 4.32 -0.25 1.74
CA MET A 76 3.74 1.06 2.06
C MET A 76 4.76 2.21 1.95
N ARG A 77 5.99 1.99 2.40
CA ARG A 77 7.09 2.95 2.21
C ARG A 77 7.38 3.21 0.74
N LEU A 78 7.44 2.14 -0.07
CA LEU A 78 7.60 2.25 -1.53
C LEU A 78 6.45 3.02 -2.18
N LYS A 79 5.21 2.71 -1.80
CA LYS A 79 4.01 3.45 -2.28
C LYS A 79 4.08 4.93 -1.90
N GLY A 80 4.57 5.25 -0.69
CA GLY A 80 4.79 6.63 -0.24
C GLY A 80 5.84 7.39 -1.04
N LEU A 81 6.95 6.72 -1.38
CA LEU A 81 7.98 7.27 -2.25
C LEU A 81 7.43 7.55 -3.66
N LEU A 82 6.74 6.57 -4.26
CA LEU A 82 6.13 6.71 -5.58
C LEU A 82 5.12 7.86 -5.64
N ALA A 83 4.27 7.99 -4.61
CA ALA A 83 3.31 9.10 -4.53
C ALA A 83 4.01 10.46 -4.43
N THR A 84 5.16 10.53 -3.75
CA THR A 84 5.96 11.77 -3.67
C THR A 84 6.54 12.13 -5.03
N LEU A 85 7.19 11.17 -5.70
CA LEU A 85 7.77 11.35 -7.03
C LEU A 85 6.73 11.75 -8.08
N GLN A 86 5.53 11.15 -8.03
CA GLN A 86 4.43 11.52 -8.92
C GLN A 86 4.00 12.98 -8.72
N ARG A 87 3.86 13.44 -7.47
CA ARG A 87 3.52 14.85 -7.19
C ARG A 87 4.60 15.81 -7.69
N GLU A 88 5.87 15.48 -7.50
CA GLU A 88 6.99 16.30 -7.99
C GLU A 88 6.97 16.42 -9.52
N ARG A 89 6.80 15.29 -10.21
CA ARG A 89 6.66 15.24 -11.67
C ARG A 89 5.47 16.07 -12.16
N ASP A 90 4.32 15.93 -11.50
CA ASP A 90 3.10 16.63 -11.89
C ASP A 90 3.23 18.15 -11.64
N ALA A 91 3.93 18.56 -10.58
CA ALA A 91 4.29 19.96 -10.33
C ALA A 91 5.25 20.51 -11.39
N GLU A 92 6.27 19.76 -11.82
CA GLU A 92 7.19 20.19 -12.90
C GLU A 92 6.43 20.38 -14.22
N ARG A 93 5.50 19.48 -14.54
CA ARG A 93 4.66 19.57 -15.75
C ARG A 93 3.78 20.82 -15.76
N LEU A 94 3.22 21.19 -14.61
CA LEU A 94 2.40 22.39 -14.46
C LEU A 94 3.24 23.69 -14.42
N GLY A 95 4.51 23.60 -14.04
CA GLY A 95 5.43 24.73 -13.94
C GLY A 95 6.17 25.09 -15.25
N ARG A 96 6.15 24.23 -16.27
CA ARG A 96 6.66 24.60 -17.61
C ARG A 96 5.59 25.38 -18.37
N PRO A 97 5.83 26.65 -18.77
CA PRO A 97 4.98 27.26 -19.78
C PRO A 97 5.03 26.39 -21.03
N THR A 98 3.86 26.10 -21.58
CA THR A 98 3.75 25.46 -22.89
C THR A 98 4.15 26.51 -23.90
N ASP A 99 5.44 26.65 -24.18
CA ASP A 99 5.91 27.43 -25.32
C ASP A 99 5.39 26.72 -26.58
N ALA A 100 4.34 27.31 -27.16
CA ALA A 100 3.74 26.98 -28.44
C ALA A 100 4.14 28.03 -29.47
#